data_AF-A0AAF1KQG3-F1
#
_entry.id   AF-A0AAF1KQG3-F1
#
_cell.length_a   1.000
_cell.length_b   1.000
_cell.length_c   1.000
_cell.angle_alpha   90.00
_cell.angle_beta   90.00
_cell.angle_gamma   90.00
#
_symmetry.space_group_name_H-M   'P 1'
#
loop_
_entity.id
_entity.type
_entity.pdbx_description
1 polymer ?
#
loop_
_entity_poly.entity_id
_entity_poly.type
_entity_poly.pdbx_seq_one_letter_code
_entity_poly.pdbx_strand_id
1 'polypeptide(L)'
;MAHEFDDFSLEILMKNRAWSFGNVDTKAVVSPRLTLRSGGHLQDYSHPNENAWRVKAGAVEFLNQDGAVSTRFDRITENDGRYEMEGRFRLGGAEETHYLQECGEIARPVNRTALVVPIHDAYFMYGINLLYQSVGSDYDIVFVFSTDADRRAFATMHQPSASLYYHAIVLDDHFTGGAISVVADRKTWPTVKKFLALSLVHKSYDYILCVDAETFILRPTGWTAAAEQVVSQARWYAGLLTQKHAAERTIMHASSTALSPHAEHADIQAISRNWGFYSWWWDIPVYAAGSVPGFLNWMEWDTSLQFVERFAHNLYDHITYQFYMGLHGGFSFVPVDGVAHSLEFKPAAMVGRVHREINPLRWANAFAYAQDPNFFRENDYLAIYHIDRKSFPQFALA
;
A
#
# COMPACT_ATOMS: atom_id res chain seq x y z
N MET A 1 23.97 9.70 -17.36
CA MET A 1 24.01 9.13 -16.00
C MET A 1 23.02 7.99 -15.98
N ALA A 2 23.33 6.84 -15.38
CA ALA A 2 22.31 5.79 -15.22
C ALA A 2 21.28 6.30 -14.19
N HIS A 3 20.02 6.41 -14.60
CA HIS A 3 18.94 6.69 -13.66
C HIS A 3 18.70 5.44 -12.83
N GLU A 4 18.90 5.54 -11.52
CA GLU A 4 18.58 4.45 -10.61
C GLU A 4 17.10 4.58 -10.21
N PHE A 5 16.25 3.79 -10.87
CA PHE A 5 14.85 3.66 -10.49
C PHE A 5 14.70 2.59 -9.43
N ASP A 6 13.97 2.89 -8.35
CA ASP A 6 13.36 1.82 -7.57
C ASP A 6 12.20 1.17 -8.35
N ASP A 7 11.87 -0.07 -7.97
CA ASP A 7 10.91 -0.90 -8.71
C ASP A 7 9.54 -0.22 -8.86
N PHE A 8 9.10 0.52 -7.84
CA PHE A 8 7.80 1.19 -7.84
C PHE A 8 7.78 2.43 -8.76
N SER A 9 8.83 3.24 -8.72
CA SER A 9 8.99 4.39 -9.61
C SER A 9 9.08 3.96 -11.08
N LEU A 10 9.77 2.86 -11.36
CA LEU A 10 9.81 2.26 -12.69
C LEU A 10 8.44 1.73 -13.12
N GLU A 11 7.68 1.10 -12.21
CA GLU A 11 6.31 0.64 -12.53
C GLU A 11 5.38 1.82 -12.92
N ILE A 12 5.47 2.94 -12.19
CA ILE A 12 4.73 4.18 -12.51
C ILE A 12 5.11 4.67 -13.90
N LEU A 13 6.41 4.79 -14.19
CA LEU A 13 6.90 5.24 -15.50
C LEU A 13 6.32 4.36 -16.63
N MET A 14 6.44 3.05 -16.48
CA MET A 14 5.97 2.08 -17.48
C MET A 14 4.48 2.21 -17.78
N LYS A 15 3.64 2.51 -16.77
CA LYS A 15 2.17 2.58 -16.92
C LYS A 15 1.66 3.94 -17.38
N ASN A 16 2.46 4.99 -17.22
CA ASN A 16 2.11 6.36 -17.62
C ASN A 16 2.58 6.72 -19.03
N ARG A 17 3.30 5.81 -19.69
CA ARG A 17 3.83 5.97 -21.05
C ARG A 17 3.32 4.88 -21.99
N ALA A 18 3.32 5.20 -23.27
CA ALA A 18 3.17 4.24 -24.36
C ALA A 18 4.54 3.95 -24.97
N TRP A 19 4.76 2.71 -25.36
CA TRP A 19 6.07 2.20 -25.76
C TRP A 19 6.03 1.61 -27.17
N SER A 20 7.06 1.82 -27.98
CA SER A 20 7.32 1.00 -29.16
C SER A 20 8.23 -0.15 -28.74
N PHE A 21 7.89 -1.37 -29.15
CA PHE A 21 8.65 -2.59 -28.87
C PHE A 21 9.20 -3.17 -30.18
N GLY A 22 10.46 -3.58 -30.18
CA GLY A 22 11.07 -4.18 -31.36
C GLY A 22 12.44 -4.80 -31.11
N ASN A 23 13.12 -5.15 -32.19
CA ASN A 23 14.44 -5.77 -32.19
C ASN A 23 15.50 -4.77 -32.65
N VAL A 24 16.55 -4.61 -31.87
CA VAL A 24 17.66 -3.67 -32.10
C VAL A 24 18.49 -4.09 -33.31
N ASP A 25 18.82 -5.37 -33.40
CA ASP A 25 19.75 -5.94 -34.39
C ASP A 25 19.18 -5.88 -35.82
N THR A 26 17.90 -6.22 -35.96
CA THR A 26 17.17 -6.24 -37.24
C THR A 26 16.48 -4.92 -37.56
N LYS A 27 16.36 -4.03 -36.57
CA LYS A 27 15.54 -2.80 -36.62
C LYS A 27 14.06 -3.05 -36.88
N ALA A 28 13.59 -4.28 -36.67
CA ALA A 28 12.17 -4.61 -36.82
C ALA A 28 11.36 -3.99 -35.66
N VAL A 29 10.25 -3.34 -36.00
CA VAL A 29 9.23 -2.91 -35.03
C VAL A 29 8.24 -4.05 -34.86
N VAL A 30 8.15 -4.60 -33.66
CA VAL A 30 7.22 -5.69 -33.32
C VAL A 30 5.86 -5.13 -32.92
N SER A 31 5.84 -4.07 -32.12
CA SER A 31 4.64 -3.29 -31.82
C SER A 31 4.98 -1.80 -31.84
N PRO A 32 4.33 -0.99 -32.70
CA PRO A 32 4.59 0.46 -32.76
C PRO A 32 4.01 1.20 -31.54
N ARG A 33 3.07 0.57 -30.83
CA ARG A 33 2.44 1.13 -29.64
C ARG A 33 1.96 0.01 -28.72
N LEU A 34 2.56 -0.04 -27.54
CA LEU A 34 2.33 -0.98 -26.48
C LEU A 34 1.97 -0.19 -25.22
N THR A 35 0.91 -0.60 -24.54
CA THR A 35 0.54 -0.05 -23.24
C THR A 35 0.69 -1.12 -22.16
N LEU A 36 1.40 -0.79 -21.09
CA LEU A 36 1.59 -1.66 -19.94
C LEU A 36 0.51 -1.36 -18.88
N ARG A 37 -0.36 -2.33 -18.61
CA ARG A 37 -1.52 -2.19 -17.70
C ARG A 37 -1.26 -2.89 -16.36
N SER A 38 -2.07 -2.52 -15.37
CA SER A 38 -2.12 -3.18 -14.05
C SER A 38 -2.30 -4.70 -14.17
N GLY A 39 -1.84 -5.46 -13.18
CA GLY A 39 -1.87 -6.93 -13.23
C GLY A 39 -0.81 -7.56 -14.15
N GLY A 40 0.01 -6.74 -14.80
CA GLY A 40 1.02 -7.22 -15.74
C GLY A 40 0.46 -7.45 -17.15
N HIS A 41 -0.70 -6.88 -17.51
CA HIS A 41 -1.27 -7.06 -18.83
C HIS A 41 -0.60 -6.15 -19.88
N LEU A 42 -0.34 -6.72 -21.06
CA LEU A 42 0.07 -6.00 -22.26
C LEU A 42 -1.16 -5.66 -23.09
N GLN A 43 -1.35 -4.39 -23.46
CA GLN A 43 -2.44 -3.94 -24.32
C GLN A 43 -1.90 -3.51 -25.70
N ASP A 44 -2.70 -3.73 -26.74
CA ASP A 44 -2.42 -3.41 -28.15
C ASP A 44 -1.32 -4.30 -28.78
N TYR A 45 -1.01 -5.41 -28.10
CA TYR A 45 0.00 -6.39 -28.52
C TYR A 45 -0.31 -7.76 -27.90
N SER A 46 -0.01 -8.83 -28.65
CA SER A 46 -0.11 -10.19 -28.15
C SER A 46 0.88 -11.09 -28.89
N HIS A 47 1.68 -11.84 -28.14
CA HIS A 47 2.58 -12.84 -28.67
C HIS A 47 2.86 -13.91 -27.59
N PRO A 48 3.08 -15.20 -27.95
CA PRO A 48 3.27 -16.25 -26.94
C PRO A 48 4.47 -16.04 -26.00
N ASN A 49 5.52 -15.36 -26.48
CA ASN A 49 6.70 -15.06 -25.67
C ASN A 49 6.50 -13.84 -24.75
N GLU A 50 5.47 -13.03 -24.97
CA GLU A 50 5.19 -11.79 -24.26
C GLU A 50 3.70 -11.76 -23.92
N ASN A 51 3.34 -12.44 -22.83
CA ASN A 51 1.99 -12.48 -22.28
C ASN A 51 1.82 -11.43 -21.17
N ALA A 52 2.82 -11.33 -20.29
CA ALA A 52 2.77 -10.45 -19.14
C ALA A 52 4.02 -9.58 -19.02
N TRP A 53 3.94 -8.58 -18.14
CA TRP A 53 5.08 -7.79 -17.72
C TRP A 53 5.13 -7.65 -16.19
N ARG A 54 6.32 -7.33 -15.68
CA ARG A 54 6.53 -6.86 -14.30
C ARG A 54 7.77 -5.98 -14.22
N VAL A 55 7.94 -5.35 -13.07
CA VAL A 55 9.23 -4.76 -12.67
C VAL A 55 9.85 -5.66 -11.61
N LYS A 56 11.16 -5.90 -11.70
CA LYS A 56 11.91 -6.65 -10.68
C LYS A 56 13.37 -6.24 -10.66
N ALA A 57 13.84 -5.76 -9.50
CA ALA A 57 15.24 -5.39 -9.26
C ALA A 57 15.75 -4.39 -10.31
N GLY A 58 15.06 -3.26 -10.44
CA GLY A 58 15.40 -2.12 -11.29
C GLY A 58 15.23 -2.34 -12.79
N ALA A 59 14.61 -3.44 -13.22
CA ALA A 59 14.42 -3.77 -14.62
C ALA A 59 12.98 -4.13 -14.96
N VAL A 60 12.59 -3.88 -16.21
CA VAL A 60 11.32 -4.36 -16.76
C VAL A 60 11.53 -5.77 -17.32
N GLU A 61 10.63 -6.68 -17.00
CA GLU A 61 10.64 -8.05 -17.52
C GLU A 61 9.36 -8.32 -18.29
N PHE A 62 9.50 -8.84 -19.50
CA PHE A 62 8.40 -9.51 -20.22
C PHE A 62 8.44 -11.00 -19.92
N LEU A 63 7.26 -11.58 -19.75
CA LEU A 63 7.08 -12.99 -19.40
C LEU A 63 6.21 -13.68 -20.44
N ASN A 64 6.55 -14.93 -20.76
CA ASN A 64 5.71 -15.78 -21.61
C ASN A 64 4.48 -16.32 -20.86
N GLN A 65 3.70 -17.17 -21.51
CA GLN A 65 2.49 -17.76 -20.92
C GLN A 65 2.76 -18.65 -19.69
N ASP A 66 3.95 -19.23 -19.58
CA ASP A 66 4.37 -20.06 -18.45
C ASP A 66 4.99 -19.24 -17.30
N GLY A 67 5.10 -17.91 -17.47
CA GLY A 67 5.74 -17.02 -16.51
C GLY A 67 7.28 -17.02 -16.55
N ALA A 68 7.89 -17.60 -17.60
CA ALA A 68 9.32 -17.49 -17.83
C ALA A 68 9.67 -16.13 -18.45
N VAL A 69 10.77 -15.52 -18.00
CA VAL A 69 11.23 -14.21 -18.51
C VAL A 69 11.71 -14.37 -19.95
N SER A 70 11.03 -13.69 -20.88
CA SER A 70 11.42 -13.67 -22.28
C SER A 70 12.44 -12.62 -22.60
N THR A 71 12.27 -11.42 -22.05
CA THR A 71 13.20 -10.31 -22.19
C THR A 71 13.30 -9.59 -20.85
N ARG A 72 14.52 -9.26 -20.42
CA ARG A 72 14.78 -8.39 -19.28
C ARG A 72 15.47 -7.12 -19.77
N PHE A 73 14.80 -5.98 -19.67
CA PHE A 73 15.30 -4.67 -20.05
C PHE A 73 16.05 -4.06 -18.86
N ASP A 74 17.36 -4.29 -18.82
CA ASP A 74 18.26 -3.89 -17.72
C ASP A 74 19.18 -2.72 -18.09
N ARG A 75 19.12 -2.24 -19.34
CA ARG A 75 19.74 -0.99 -19.76
C ARG A 75 18.66 0.06 -19.99
N ILE A 76 18.64 1.11 -19.18
CA ILE A 76 17.70 2.23 -19.30
C ILE A 76 18.49 3.51 -19.59
N THR A 77 18.09 4.23 -20.63
CA THR A 77 18.67 5.51 -21.04
C THR A 77 17.57 6.55 -21.25
N GLU A 78 17.83 7.78 -20.82
CA GLU A 78 16.99 8.94 -21.12
C GLU A 78 17.66 9.76 -22.23
N ASN A 79 16.92 10.00 -23.32
CA ASN A 79 17.35 10.77 -24.48
C ASN A 79 16.28 11.83 -24.77
N ASP A 80 16.63 13.12 -24.66
CA ASP A 80 15.72 14.25 -24.91
C ASP A 80 14.38 14.17 -24.16
N GLY A 81 14.41 13.76 -22.89
CA GLY A 81 13.23 13.64 -22.03
C GLY A 81 12.35 12.40 -22.32
N ARG A 82 12.84 11.48 -23.15
CA ARG A 82 12.19 10.19 -23.46
C ARG A 82 13.03 9.03 -23.00
N TYR A 83 12.37 7.95 -22.58
CA TYR A 83 13.06 6.75 -22.14
C TYR A 83 13.21 5.72 -23.26
N GLU A 84 14.40 5.12 -23.31
CA GLU A 84 14.76 3.98 -24.12
C GLU A 84 15.31 2.88 -23.22
N MET A 85 14.90 1.65 -23.46
CA MET A 85 15.34 0.49 -22.71
C MET A 85 15.76 -0.63 -23.65
N GLU A 86 16.83 -1.35 -23.32
CA GLU A 86 17.33 -2.49 -24.08
C GLU A 86 17.47 -3.72 -23.18
N GLY A 87 17.23 -4.89 -23.76
CA GLY A 87 17.31 -6.17 -23.04
C GLY A 87 17.52 -7.36 -23.96
N ARG A 88 18.26 -8.37 -23.50
CA ARG A 88 18.47 -9.62 -24.26
C ARG A 88 17.27 -10.55 -24.16
N PHE A 89 16.91 -11.18 -25.27
CA PHE A 89 15.94 -12.27 -25.32
C PHE A 89 16.50 -13.57 -24.70
N ARG A 90 15.67 -14.37 -24.01
CA ARG A 90 16.12 -15.46 -23.12
C ARG A 90 15.45 -16.83 -23.32
N LEU A 91 14.44 -16.98 -24.18
CA LEU A 91 13.72 -18.27 -24.34
C LEU A 91 14.36 -19.23 -25.36
N GLY A 92 15.65 -19.05 -25.66
CA GLY A 92 16.39 -19.82 -26.66
C GLY A 92 16.27 -19.23 -28.07
N GLY A 93 17.28 -19.49 -28.92
CA GLY A 93 17.42 -18.87 -30.24
C GLY A 93 18.69 -18.03 -30.36
N ALA A 94 18.76 -17.16 -31.37
CA ALA A 94 19.82 -16.15 -31.45
C ALA A 94 19.69 -15.18 -30.27
N GLU A 95 20.81 -14.74 -29.70
CA GLU A 95 20.85 -13.73 -28.62
C GLU A 95 20.48 -12.33 -29.16
N GLU A 96 19.24 -12.19 -29.60
CA GLU A 96 18.70 -10.94 -30.10
C GLU A 96 18.50 -9.96 -28.94
N THR A 97 18.79 -8.69 -29.23
CA THR A 97 18.52 -7.58 -28.31
C THR A 97 17.21 -6.92 -28.70
N HIS A 98 16.30 -6.79 -27.75
CA HIS A 98 15.04 -6.07 -27.89
C HIS A 98 15.12 -4.67 -27.27
N TYR A 99 14.24 -3.78 -27.73
CA TYR A 99 14.11 -2.44 -27.18
C TYR A 99 12.67 -2.09 -26.77
N LEU A 100 12.54 -1.20 -25.80
CA LEU A 100 11.34 -0.40 -25.53
C LEU A 100 11.69 1.08 -25.69
N GLN A 101 10.98 1.80 -26.55
CA GLN A 101 11.19 3.22 -26.79
C GLN A 101 9.91 4.00 -26.52
N GLU A 102 9.98 5.05 -25.70
CA GLU A 102 8.83 5.89 -25.40
C GLU A 102 8.28 6.56 -26.67
N CYS A 103 7.02 6.25 -27.00
CA CYS A 103 6.35 6.74 -28.20
C CYS A 103 5.13 7.64 -27.89
N GLY A 104 4.79 7.83 -26.61
CA GLY A 104 3.81 8.81 -26.18
C GLY A 104 3.46 8.74 -24.70
N GLU A 105 2.62 9.66 -24.25
CA GLU A 105 2.10 9.68 -22.87
C GLU A 105 0.72 9.03 -22.78
N ILE A 106 0.38 8.54 -21.60
CA ILE A 106 -0.96 8.08 -21.25
C ILE A 106 -1.51 9.06 -20.22
N ALA A 107 -2.51 9.84 -20.62
CA ALA A 107 -3.17 10.81 -19.75
C ALA A 107 -3.84 10.09 -18.56
N ARG A 108 -3.47 10.48 -17.34
CA ARG A 108 -4.06 9.98 -16.10
C ARG A 108 -4.13 11.11 -15.06
N PRO A 109 -5.09 11.04 -14.11
CA PRO A 109 -5.05 11.90 -12.94
C PRO A 109 -3.72 11.73 -12.20
N VAL A 110 -3.11 12.84 -11.81
CA VAL A 110 -1.96 12.82 -10.90
C VAL A 110 -2.52 12.83 -9.48
N ASN A 111 -2.66 11.65 -8.90
CA ASN A 111 -3.16 11.50 -7.54
C ASN A 111 -2.06 11.81 -6.53
N ARG A 112 -2.41 12.53 -5.47
CA ARG A 112 -1.49 12.89 -4.36
C ARG A 112 -1.50 11.86 -3.23
N THR A 113 -2.40 10.88 -3.30
CA THR A 113 -2.67 9.93 -2.23
C THR A 113 -2.58 8.51 -2.74
N ALA A 114 -2.02 7.60 -1.93
CA ALA A 114 -2.02 6.16 -2.20
C ALA A 114 -2.70 5.36 -1.09
N LEU A 115 -3.52 4.37 -1.46
CA LEU A 115 -4.01 3.31 -0.58
C LEU A 115 -3.13 2.08 -0.74
N VAL A 116 -2.29 1.81 0.27
CA VAL A 116 -1.47 0.61 0.36
C VAL A 116 -2.31 -0.50 0.97
N VAL A 117 -2.48 -1.59 0.23
CA VAL A 117 -3.35 -2.72 0.58
C VAL A 117 -2.54 -4.02 0.61
N PRO A 118 -2.04 -4.47 1.77
CA PRO A 118 -1.48 -5.80 1.91
C PRO A 118 -2.55 -6.84 1.64
N ILE A 119 -2.25 -7.80 0.75
CA ILE A 119 -3.27 -8.76 0.32
C ILE A 119 -2.68 -10.17 0.18
N HIS A 120 -3.52 -11.17 0.41
CA HIS A 120 -3.25 -12.57 0.15
C HIS A 120 -4.50 -13.28 -0.37
N ASP A 121 -4.34 -14.52 -0.83
CA ASP A 121 -5.35 -15.34 -1.48
C ASP A 121 -6.76 -15.30 -0.87
N ALA A 122 -6.90 -15.51 0.43
CA ALA A 122 -8.19 -15.53 1.12
C ALA A 122 -8.93 -14.18 1.06
N TYR A 123 -8.21 -13.08 0.77
CA TYR A 123 -8.74 -11.73 0.70
C TYR A 123 -8.77 -11.14 -0.71
N PHE A 124 -8.42 -11.91 -1.75
CA PHE A 124 -8.45 -11.41 -3.13
C PHE A 124 -9.83 -10.86 -3.52
N MET A 125 -10.92 -11.55 -3.18
CA MET A 125 -12.26 -11.03 -3.48
C MET A 125 -12.54 -9.67 -2.84
N TYR A 126 -12.04 -9.40 -1.64
CA TYR A 126 -12.17 -8.09 -1.02
C TYR A 126 -11.33 -7.03 -1.75
N GLY A 127 -10.10 -7.37 -2.14
CA GLY A 127 -9.26 -6.47 -2.95
C GLY A 127 -9.88 -6.14 -4.31
N ILE A 128 -10.52 -7.12 -4.97
CA ILE A 128 -11.25 -6.90 -6.22
C ILE A 128 -12.43 -5.95 -5.99
N ASN A 129 -13.22 -6.16 -4.94
CA ASN A 129 -14.33 -5.26 -4.60
C ASN A 129 -13.84 -3.84 -4.32
N LEU A 130 -12.77 -3.69 -3.54
CA LEU A 130 -12.13 -2.40 -3.27
C LEU A 130 -11.73 -1.72 -4.59
N LEU A 131 -11.09 -2.45 -5.51
CA LEU A 131 -10.68 -1.94 -6.82
C LEU A 131 -11.87 -1.41 -7.64
N TYR A 132 -12.99 -2.14 -7.70
CA TYR A 132 -14.20 -1.69 -8.38
C TYR A 132 -14.86 -0.47 -7.72
N GLN A 133 -14.88 -0.43 -6.39
CA GLN A 133 -15.45 0.71 -5.65
C GLN A 133 -14.59 1.97 -5.75
N SER A 134 -13.33 1.83 -6.17
CA SER A 134 -12.35 2.91 -6.29
C SER A 134 -12.26 3.51 -7.70
N VAL A 135 -13.13 3.12 -8.63
CA VAL A 135 -13.14 3.72 -9.98
C VAL A 135 -13.44 5.23 -9.89
N GLY A 136 -12.57 6.04 -10.51
CA GLY A 136 -12.68 7.50 -10.47
C GLY A 136 -12.25 8.13 -9.14
N SER A 137 -11.42 7.43 -8.38
CA SER A 137 -10.89 7.91 -7.09
C SER A 137 -9.84 9.01 -7.22
N ASP A 138 -9.66 9.75 -6.12
CA ASP A 138 -8.60 10.76 -5.94
C ASP A 138 -7.33 10.17 -5.27
N TYR A 139 -7.14 8.86 -5.41
CA TYR A 139 -6.02 8.10 -4.90
C TYR A 139 -5.64 6.97 -5.85
N ASP A 140 -4.40 6.50 -5.75
CA ASP A 140 -3.95 5.27 -6.41
C ASP A 140 -3.99 4.08 -5.44
N ILE A 141 -4.30 2.89 -5.93
CA ILE A 141 -4.23 1.66 -5.13
C ILE A 141 -2.87 1.00 -5.35
N VAL A 142 -2.22 0.58 -4.27
CA VAL A 142 -0.99 -0.21 -4.29
C VAL A 142 -1.24 -1.52 -3.56
N PHE A 143 -1.40 -2.62 -4.30
CA PHE A 143 -1.51 -3.95 -3.70
C PHE A 143 -0.12 -4.49 -3.37
N VAL A 144 0.02 -5.05 -2.17
CA VAL A 144 1.27 -5.68 -1.71
C VAL A 144 1.05 -7.19 -1.57
N PHE A 145 1.58 -7.94 -2.53
CA PHE A 145 1.48 -9.39 -2.62
C PHE A 145 2.61 -10.06 -1.85
N SER A 146 2.42 -11.30 -1.38
CA SER A 146 3.51 -12.06 -0.79
C SER A 146 4.45 -12.59 -1.86
N THR A 147 3.87 -13.11 -2.96
CA THR A 147 4.62 -13.72 -4.06
C THR A 147 4.15 -13.23 -5.43
N ASP A 148 4.96 -13.43 -6.47
CA ASP A 148 4.53 -13.14 -7.85
C ASP A 148 3.38 -14.07 -8.30
N ALA A 149 3.30 -15.29 -7.74
CA ALA A 149 2.19 -16.20 -7.98
C ALA A 149 0.86 -15.61 -7.48
N ASP A 150 0.85 -15.00 -6.28
CA ASP A 150 -0.32 -14.29 -5.75
C ASP A 150 -0.75 -13.14 -6.65
N ARG A 151 0.21 -12.32 -7.10
CA ARG A 151 -0.04 -11.20 -8.01
C ARG A 151 -0.70 -11.66 -9.31
N ARG A 152 -0.20 -12.74 -9.91
CA ARG A 152 -0.76 -13.32 -11.15
C ARG A 152 -2.15 -13.91 -10.89
N ALA A 153 -2.33 -14.65 -9.81
CA ALA A 153 -3.63 -15.21 -9.44
C ALA A 153 -4.69 -14.10 -9.29
N PHE A 154 -4.36 -13.04 -8.55
CA PHE A 154 -5.22 -11.87 -8.41
C PHE A 154 -5.56 -11.21 -9.76
N ALA A 155 -4.57 -11.04 -10.65
CA ALA A 155 -4.79 -10.45 -11.97
C ALA A 155 -5.77 -11.27 -12.84
N THR A 156 -5.82 -12.60 -12.69
CA THR A 156 -6.79 -13.44 -13.41
C THR A 156 -8.24 -13.31 -12.91
N MET A 157 -8.44 -12.73 -11.73
CA MET A 157 -9.78 -12.59 -11.11
C MET A 157 -10.54 -11.35 -11.58
N HIS A 158 -9.91 -10.48 -12.37
CA HIS A 158 -10.59 -9.36 -13.02
C HIS A 158 -10.17 -9.25 -14.48
N GLN A 159 -11.00 -8.63 -15.29
CA GLN A 159 -10.61 -8.32 -16.67
C GLN A 159 -9.66 -7.11 -16.69
N PRO A 160 -8.69 -7.07 -17.61
CA PRO A 160 -7.90 -5.87 -17.85
C PRO A 160 -8.83 -4.72 -18.25
N SER A 161 -8.71 -3.57 -17.59
CA SER A 161 -9.50 -2.39 -17.89
C SER A 161 -8.69 -1.12 -17.65
N ALA A 162 -8.87 -0.12 -18.51
CA ALA A 162 -8.27 1.18 -18.31
C ALA A 162 -8.80 1.88 -17.05
N SER A 163 -10.01 1.52 -16.60
CA SER A 163 -10.64 2.07 -15.39
C SER A 163 -10.24 1.33 -14.11
N LEU A 164 -9.71 0.10 -14.21
CA LEU A 164 -9.25 -0.69 -13.06
C LEU A 164 -7.74 -0.56 -12.95
N TYR A 165 -7.30 0.49 -12.27
CA TYR A 165 -5.89 0.82 -12.11
C TYR A 165 -5.40 0.56 -10.68
N TYR A 166 -4.28 -0.14 -10.58
CA TYR A 166 -3.54 -0.37 -9.35
C TYR A 166 -2.08 -0.65 -9.63
N HIS A 167 -1.21 -0.41 -8.65
CA HIS A 167 0.19 -0.82 -8.62
C HIS A 167 0.40 -2.11 -7.85
N ALA A 168 1.49 -2.82 -8.12
CA ALA A 168 1.78 -4.09 -7.48
C ALA A 168 3.21 -4.13 -6.94
N ILE A 169 3.33 -4.37 -5.64
CA ILE A 169 4.60 -4.68 -4.97
C ILE A 169 4.56 -6.16 -4.57
N VAL A 170 5.64 -6.89 -4.81
CA VAL A 170 5.76 -8.31 -4.46
C VAL A 170 6.83 -8.46 -3.38
N LEU A 171 6.45 -8.94 -2.21
CA LEU A 171 7.35 -9.04 -1.06
C LEU A 171 8.58 -9.92 -1.34
N ASP A 172 8.40 -11.07 -2.01
CA ASP A 172 9.50 -12.00 -2.30
C ASP A 172 10.63 -11.40 -3.16
N ASP A 173 10.35 -10.34 -3.92
CA ASP A 173 11.32 -9.71 -4.80
C ASP A 173 12.35 -8.88 -4.01
N HIS A 174 12.06 -8.53 -2.76
CA HIS A 174 12.86 -7.61 -1.94
C HIS A 174 13.56 -8.25 -0.73
N PHE A 175 13.19 -9.49 -0.38
CA PHE A 175 13.67 -10.17 0.82
C PHE A 175 14.38 -11.47 0.47
N THR A 176 15.42 -11.80 1.24
CA THR A 176 16.05 -13.12 1.14
C THR A 176 15.09 -14.21 1.61
N GLY A 177 15.27 -15.45 1.12
CA GLY A 177 14.45 -16.59 1.55
C GLY A 177 14.43 -16.80 3.07
N GLY A 178 15.57 -16.58 3.74
CA GLY A 178 15.64 -16.66 5.20
C GLY A 178 14.80 -15.59 5.91
N ALA A 179 14.82 -14.35 5.42
CA ALA A 179 13.97 -13.29 5.95
C ALA A 179 12.48 -13.61 5.76
N ILE A 180 12.09 -14.09 4.57
CA ILE A 180 10.72 -14.54 4.29
C ILE A 180 10.27 -15.67 5.24
N SER A 181 11.14 -16.63 5.55
CA SER A 181 10.84 -17.68 6.53
C SER A 181 10.54 -17.10 7.92
N VAL A 182 11.31 -16.11 8.38
CA VAL A 182 11.04 -15.43 9.66
C VAL A 182 9.72 -14.67 9.64
N VAL A 183 9.40 -13.97 8.54
CA VAL A 183 8.09 -13.30 8.39
C VAL A 183 6.95 -14.30 8.57
N ALA A 184 7.08 -15.47 7.95
CA ALA A 184 6.10 -16.55 8.02
C ALA A 184 5.96 -17.10 9.45
N ASP A 185 7.07 -17.50 10.06
CA ASP A 185 7.09 -18.12 11.40
C ASP A 185 6.52 -17.19 12.47
N ARG A 186 6.81 -15.89 12.35
CA ARG A 186 6.34 -14.87 13.30
C ARG A 186 4.95 -14.32 12.98
N LYS A 187 4.37 -14.69 11.83
CA LYS A 187 3.07 -14.21 11.34
C LYS A 187 3.01 -12.68 11.22
N THR A 188 4.06 -12.09 10.66
CA THR A 188 4.23 -10.62 10.57
C THR A 188 3.99 -10.07 9.17
N TRP A 189 3.42 -10.88 8.26
CA TRP A 189 3.19 -10.53 6.86
C TRP A 189 2.54 -9.17 6.63
N PRO A 190 1.43 -8.79 7.30
CA PRO A 190 0.77 -7.52 7.01
C PRO A 190 1.69 -6.33 7.34
N THR A 191 2.34 -6.36 8.50
CA THR A 191 3.19 -5.26 8.97
C THR A 191 4.43 -5.10 8.09
N VAL A 192 5.11 -6.20 7.73
CA VAL A 192 6.30 -6.14 6.86
C VAL A 192 5.94 -5.64 5.46
N LYS A 193 4.79 -6.07 4.91
CA LYS A 193 4.27 -5.56 3.64
C LYS A 193 4.02 -4.05 3.67
N LYS A 194 3.43 -3.54 4.76
CA LYS A 194 3.16 -2.10 4.94
C LYS A 194 4.48 -1.31 4.98
N PHE A 195 5.48 -1.77 5.74
CA PHE A 195 6.79 -1.09 5.78
C PHE A 195 7.55 -1.12 4.45
N LEU A 196 7.56 -2.26 3.75
CA LEU A 196 8.14 -2.32 2.41
C LEU A 196 7.46 -1.30 1.49
N ALA A 197 6.13 -1.29 1.46
CA ALA A 197 5.39 -0.34 0.64
C ALA A 197 5.71 1.11 1.00
N LEU A 198 5.75 1.47 2.30
CA LEU A 198 6.14 2.82 2.72
C LEU A 198 7.52 3.21 2.18
N SER A 199 8.50 2.29 2.20
CA SER A 199 9.86 2.55 1.70
C SER A 199 9.99 2.77 0.19
N LEU A 200 9.00 2.32 -0.59
CA LEU A 200 8.98 2.46 -2.05
C LEU A 200 8.04 3.57 -2.52
N VAL A 201 6.88 3.70 -1.87
CA VAL A 201 5.76 4.54 -2.32
C VAL A 201 5.95 6.01 -1.96
N HIS A 202 6.66 6.33 -0.88
CA HIS A 202 6.71 7.69 -0.31
C HIS A 202 7.30 8.78 -1.20
N LYS A 203 7.98 8.42 -2.29
CA LYS A 203 8.55 9.39 -3.23
C LYS A 203 7.52 9.93 -4.23
N SER A 204 6.41 9.22 -4.39
CA SER A 204 5.46 9.45 -5.48
C SER A 204 4.15 10.12 -5.03
N TYR A 205 3.94 10.26 -3.72
CA TYR A 205 2.68 10.77 -3.15
C TYR A 205 2.97 11.74 -2.02
N ASP A 206 1.98 12.56 -1.66
CA ASP A 206 2.00 13.41 -0.47
C ASP A 206 1.47 12.66 0.75
N TYR A 207 0.50 11.77 0.54
CA TYR A 207 -0.18 11.01 1.59
C TYR A 207 -0.26 9.52 1.25
N ILE A 208 -0.05 8.68 2.26
CA ILE A 208 -0.17 7.23 2.12
C ILE A 208 -1.09 6.73 3.23
N LEU A 209 -1.98 5.79 2.90
CA LEU A 209 -2.84 5.14 3.87
C LEU A 209 -2.68 3.63 3.74
N CYS A 210 -2.24 2.97 4.81
CA CYS A 210 -2.17 1.52 4.84
C CYS A 210 -3.51 0.95 5.34
N VAL A 211 -4.34 0.46 4.41
CA VAL A 211 -5.67 -0.08 4.71
C VAL A 211 -5.70 -1.58 4.46
N ASP A 212 -6.53 -2.29 5.21
CA ASP A 212 -6.69 -3.74 5.03
C ASP A 212 -7.65 -4.02 3.85
N ALA A 213 -7.51 -5.18 3.20
CA ALA A 213 -8.24 -5.50 1.98
C ALA A 213 -9.76 -5.56 2.18
N GLU A 214 -10.20 -5.94 3.38
CA GLU A 214 -11.58 -5.95 3.89
C GLU A 214 -12.10 -4.54 4.25
N THR A 215 -11.71 -3.55 3.45
CA THR A 215 -12.22 -2.17 3.51
C THR A 215 -13.25 -1.97 2.40
N PHE A 216 -14.44 -1.51 2.76
CA PHE A 216 -15.49 -1.12 1.82
C PHE A 216 -15.45 0.40 1.61
N ILE A 217 -15.27 0.82 0.37
CA ILE A 217 -15.21 2.24 0.00
C ILE A 217 -16.64 2.77 -0.12
N LEU A 218 -16.99 3.75 0.71
CA LEU A 218 -18.26 4.47 0.63
C LEU A 218 -18.18 5.61 -0.39
N ARG A 219 -17.01 6.27 -0.45
CA ARG A 219 -16.75 7.39 -1.34
C ARG A 219 -15.35 7.27 -1.93
N PRO A 220 -15.22 7.21 -3.27
CA PRO A 220 -13.91 7.11 -3.91
C PRO A 220 -13.13 8.44 -3.93
N THR A 221 -13.75 9.56 -3.55
CA THR A 221 -13.12 10.88 -3.55
C THR A 221 -13.14 11.52 -2.17
N GLY A 222 -12.24 12.48 -1.94
CA GLY A 222 -12.10 13.21 -0.67
C GLY A 222 -11.03 12.63 0.25
N TRP A 223 -10.32 11.59 -0.18
CA TRP A 223 -9.26 10.96 0.61
C TRP A 223 -8.06 11.87 0.78
N THR A 224 -7.67 12.60 -0.27
CA THR A 224 -6.56 13.55 -0.20
C THR A 224 -6.86 14.66 0.80
N ALA A 225 -8.06 15.25 0.73
CA ALA A 225 -8.47 16.31 1.64
C ALA A 225 -8.56 15.83 3.10
N ALA A 226 -9.08 14.60 3.32
CA ALA A 226 -9.12 14.00 4.64
C ALA A 226 -7.72 13.72 5.21
N ALA A 227 -6.80 13.21 4.39
CA ALA A 227 -5.41 12.97 4.79
C ALA A 227 -4.69 14.28 5.15
N GLU A 228 -4.85 15.32 4.34
CA GLU A 228 -4.34 16.67 4.60
C GLU A 228 -4.88 17.25 5.91
N GLN A 229 -6.17 17.04 6.19
CA GLN A 229 -6.78 17.45 7.45
C GLN A 229 -6.14 16.74 8.65
N VAL A 230 -5.95 15.42 8.59
CA VAL A 230 -5.29 14.65 9.66
C VAL A 230 -3.87 15.17 9.91
N VAL A 231 -3.10 15.39 8.85
CA VAL A 231 -1.72 15.86 8.96
C VAL A 231 -1.65 17.28 9.52
N SER A 232 -2.49 18.19 9.01
CA SER A 232 -2.51 19.59 9.45
C SER A 232 -3.00 19.78 10.88
N GLN A 233 -3.89 18.91 11.37
CA GLN A 233 -4.34 18.94 12.77
C GLN A 233 -3.27 18.46 13.75
N ALA A 234 -2.32 17.64 13.29
CA ALA A 234 -1.24 17.07 14.10
C ALA A 234 -1.74 16.40 15.41
N ARG A 235 -2.85 15.65 15.32
CA ARG A 235 -3.53 15.05 16.47
C ARG A 235 -3.95 13.62 16.18
N TRP A 236 -3.65 12.73 17.14
CA TRP A 236 -4.14 11.36 17.17
C TRP A 236 -5.15 11.20 18.29
N TYR A 237 -6.39 10.89 17.94
CA TYR A 237 -7.40 10.59 18.94
C TYR A 237 -7.18 9.20 19.52
N ALA A 238 -7.44 9.05 20.82
CA ALA A 238 -7.19 7.80 21.53
C ALA A 238 -8.20 7.57 22.67
N GLY A 239 -8.41 6.30 22.98
CA GLY A 239 -9.12 5.89 24.18
C GLY A 239 -8.18 5.79 25.36
N LEU A 240 -8.71 5.90 26.57
CA LEU A 240 -7.94 5.71 27.80
C LEU A 240 -8.07 4.27 28.31
N LEU A 241 -6.95 3.54 28.29
CA LEU A 241 -6.88 2.17 28.76
C LEU A 241 -6.91 2.12 30.29
N THR A 242 -7.88 1.38 30.83
CA THR A 242 -7.90 1.01 32.25
C THR A 242 -7.02 -0.22 32.53
N GLN A 243 -6.90 -0.62 33.80
CA GLN A 243 -6.16 -1.82 34.22
C GLN A 243 -6.69 -3.13 33.58
N LYS A 244 -7.91 -3.14 33.04
CA LYS A 244 -8.50 -4.31 32.39
C LYS A 244 -7.97 -4.58 30.98
N HIS A 245 -7.21 -3.65 30.40
CA HIS A 245 -6.77 -3.69 29.01
C HIS A 245 -5.27 -4.05 28.89
N ALA A 246 -4.88 -5.18 29.48
CA ALA A 246 -3.47 -5.59 29.50
C ALA A 246 -2.93 -5.98 28.11
N ALA A 247 -3.79 -6.55 27.25
CA ALA A 247 -3.42 -6.94 25.89
C ALA A 247 -3.11 -5.70 25.03
N GLU A 248 -3.98 -4.69 25.10
CA GLU A 248 -3.84 -3.43 24.35
C GLU A 248 -2.61 -2.64 24.82
N ARG A 249 -2.35 -2.63 26.14
CA ARG A 249 -1.10 -2.05 26.68
C ARG A 249 0.13 -2.75 26.13
N THR A 250 0.08 -4.07 25.99
CA THR A 250 1.17 -4.86 25.39
C THR A 250 1.36 -4.52 23.90
N ILE A 251 0.28 -4.31 23.15
CA ILE A 251 0.32 -3.87 21.76
C ILE A 251 0.97 -2.49 21.64
N MET A 252 0.53 -1.52 22.45
CA MET A 252 1.07 -0.16 22.45
C MET A 252 2.55 -0.15 22.86
N HIS A 253 2.93 -0.97 23.85
CA HIS A 253 4.32 -1.16 24.23
C HIS A 253 5.15 -1.72 23.09
N ALA A 254 4.78 -2.88 22.54
CA ALA A 254 5.52 -3.52 21.47
C ALA A 254 5.66 -2.63 20.24
N SER A 255 4.57 -2.00 19.80
CA SER A 255 4.56 -1.12 18.62
C SER A 255 5.37 0.16 18.80
N SER A 256 5.56 0.63 20.04
CA SER A 256 6.31 1.86 20.30
C SER A 256 7.79 1.64 20.62
N THR A 257 8.17 0.44 21.08
CA THR A 257 9.52 0.16 21.60
C THR A 257 10.33 -0.84 20.79
N ALA A 258 9.69 -1.79 20.09
CA ALA A 258 10.40 -2.89 19.45
C ALA A 258 11.30 -2.44 18.28
N LEU A 259 10.89 -1.39 17.58
CA LEU A 259 11.62 -0.85 16.43
C LEU A 259 12.24 0.52 16.70
N SER A 260 12.00 1.14 17.85
CA SER A 260 12.52 2.46 18.17
C SER A 260 13.90 2.43 18.83
N PRO A 261 14.69 3.50 18.71
CA PRO A 261 15.95 3.63 19.42
C PRO A 261 15.76 3.54 20.93
N HIS A 262 16.58 2.73 21.60
CA HIS A 262 16.54 2.56 23.06
C HIS A 262 16.64 3.88 23.83
N ALA A 263 17.37 4.87 23.29
CA ALA A 263 17.54 6.18 23.91
C ALA A 263 16.22 6.95 24.08
N GLU A 264 15.21 6.68 23.24
CA GLU A 264 13.92 7.39 23.25
C GLU A 264 12.84 6.64 24.04
N HIS A 265 13.13 5.46 24.62
CA HIS A 265 12.12 4.64 25.30
C HIS A 265 11.47 5.37 26.50
N ALA A 266 12.22 6.22 27.21
CA ALA A 266 11.68 7.03 28.30
C ALA A 266 10.69 8.09 27.80
N ASP A 267 11.01 8.76 26.69
CA ASP A 267 10.15 9.76 26.08
C ASP A 267 8.88 9.13 25.51
N ILE A 268 9.01 7.96 24.85
CA ILE A 268 7.88 7.12 24.40
C ILE A 268 6.96 6.79 25.57
N GLN A 269 7.52 6.34 26.69
CA GLN A 269 6.74 6.03 27.89
C GLN A 269 6.00 7.27 28.42
N ALA A 270 6.64 8.44 28.40
CA ALA A 270 6.03 9.69 28.83
C ALA A 270 4.87 10.11 27.91
N ILE A 271 5.07 10.18 26.59
CA ILE A 271 4.04 10.62 25.64
C ILE A 271 2.87 9.62 25.53
N SER A 272 3.12 8.33 25.76
CA SER A 272 2.09 7.30 25.80
C SER A 272 1.28 7.28 27.11
N ARG A 273 1.66 8.11 28.11
CA ARG A 273 1.17 8.03 29.50
C ARG A 273 1.29 6.62 30.07
N ASN A 274 2.49 6.06 29.99
CA ASN A 274 2.78 4.67 30.36
C ASN A 274 1.86 3.69 29.62
N TRP A 275 1.83 3.83 28.29
CA TRP A 275 0.98 3.05 27.37
C TRP A 275 -0.50 3.09 27.76
N GLY A 276 -0.97 4.22 28.28
CA GLY A 276 -2.35 4.44 28.68
C GLY A 276 -3.27 4.86 27.53
N PHE A 277 -2.71 5.35 26.43
CA PHE A 277 -3.47 5.65 25.22
C PHE A 277 -3.62 4.42 24.31
N TYR A 278 -4.77 4.32 23.63
CA TYR A 278 -4.97 3.35 22.56
C TYR A 278 -5.62 4.04 21.35
N SER A 279 -4.80 4.28 20.32
CA SER A 279 -5.08 5.07 19.12
C SER A 279 -5.36 4.22 17.87
N TRP A 280 -5.29 2.89 17.99
CA TRP A 280 -5.65 1.95 16.92
C TRP A 280 -7.13 2.09 16.53
N TRP A 281 -7.48 2.02 15.23
CA TRP A 281 -8.85 2.10 14.70
C TRP A 281 -9.69 3.32 15.12
N TRP A 282 -9.06 4.49 15.29
CA TRP A 282 -9.80 5.73 15.59
C TRP A 282 -10.29 6.45 14.34
N ASP A 283 -9.42 6.64 13.36
CA ASP A 283 -9.74 7.20 12.06
C ASP A 283 -8.77 6.65 11.00
N ILE A 284 -8.84 7.17 9.77
CA ILE A 284 -7.99 6.77 8.64
C ILE A 284 -6.48 6.78 9.00
N PRO A 285 -5.70 5.76 8.59
CA PRO A 285 -4.33 5.57 9.03
C PRO A 285 -3.36 6.31 8.10
N VAL A 286 -3.24 7.61 8.29
CA VAL A 286 -2.49 8.49 7.38
C VAL A 286 -1.01 8.55 7.74
N TYR A 287 -0.17 8.43 6.72
CA TYR A 287 1.25 8.75 6.71
C TYR A 287 1.46 9.99 5.84
N ALA A 288 2.18 10.98 6.37
CA ALA A 288 2.66 12.12 5.59
C ALA A 288 3.93 11.67 4.88
N ALA A 289 3.90 11.56 3.55
CA ALA A 289 4.97 10.93 2.78
C ALA A 289 6.33 11.62 2.99
N GLY A 290 6.35 12.95 3.12
CA GLY A 290 7.56 13.71 3.42
C GLY A 290 8.23 13.36 4.76
N SER A 291 7.51 12.75 5.71
CA SER A 291 8.07 12.30 7.01
C SER A 291 8.56 10.85 6.99
N VAL A 292 8.15 10.05 5.99
CA VAL A 292 8.47 8.62 5.90
C VAL A 292 9.97 8.36 5.84
N PRO A 293 10.82 9.12 5.10
CA PRO A 293 12.27 8.90 5.14
C PRO A 293 12.86 8.99 6.56
N GLY A 294 12.46 10.02 7.32
CA GLY A 294 12.92 10.19 8.70
C GLY A 294 12.41 9.08 9.61
N PHE A 295 11.16 8.65 9.41
CA PHE A 295 10.55 7.53 10.15
C PHE A 295 11.29 6.21 9.91
N LEU A 296 11.55 5.86 8.64
CA LEU A 296 12.26 4.64 8.27
C LEU A 296 13.71 4.66 8.79
N ASN A 297 14.36 5.82 8.73
CA ASN A 297 15.69 5.99 9.32
C ASN A 297 15.68 5.85 10.85
N TRP A 298 14.69 6.41 11.53
CA TRP A 298 14.55 6.34 12.99
C TRP A 298 14.43 4.90 13.50
N MET A 299 13.73 4.03 12.76
CA MET A 299 13.62 2.61 13.10
C MET A 299 14.79 1.75 12.58
N GLU A 300 15.64 2.32 11.73
CA GLU A 300 16.69 1.62 10.97
C GLU A 300 16.11 0.56 10.01
N TRP A 301 15.04 0.89 9.30
CA TRP A 301 14.37 -0.02 8.36
C TRP A 301 15.31 -0.53 7.27
N ASP A 302 15.37 -1.85 7.11
CA ASP A 302 15.95 -2.51 5.95
C ASP A 302 15.26 -3.86 5.65
N THR A 303 15.62 -4.49 4.53
CA THR A 303 15.07 -5.79 4.11
C THR A 303 15.92 -7.00 4.54
N SER A 304 16.87 -6.79 5.44
CA SER A 304 17.77 -7.83 5.95
C SER A 304 17.05 -8.78 6.89
N LEU A 305 17.61 -9.99 7.05
CA LEU A 305 17.14 -10.95 8.03
C LEU A 305 17.21 -10.37 9.45
N GLN A 306 18.30 -9.67 9.78
CA GLN A 306 18.56 -9.10 11.11
C GLN A 306 17.48 -8.10 11.52
N PHE A 307 17.05 -7.26 10.57
CA PHE A 307 15.96 -6.33 10.84
C PHE A 307 14.62 -7.06 11.02
N VAL A 308 14.31 -8.01 10.14
CA VAL A 308 13.05 -8.77 10.18
C VAL A 308 12.89 -9.56 11.48
N GLU A 309 13.98 -10.03 12.08
CA GLU A 309 14.00 -10.68 13.39
C GLU A 309 13.57 -9.79 14.56
N ARG A 310 13.37 -8.49 14.35
CA ARG A 310 12.84 -7.56 15.37
C ARG A 310 11.31 -7.55 15.40
N PHE A 311 10.64 -8.03 14.36
CA PHE A 311 9.18 -7.99 14.28
C PHE A 311 8.50 -8.98 15.23
N ALA A 312 7.31 -8.59 15.70
CA ALA A 312 6.42 -9.43 16.49
C ALA A 312 4.97 -9.27 15.98
N HIS A 313 4.14 -10.29 16.19
CA HIS A 313 2.75 -10.32 15.70
C HIS A 313 1.85 -9.20 16.27
N ASN A 314 2.22 -8.62 17.40
CA ASN A 314 1.52 -7.54 18.09
C ASN A 314 2.15 -6.15 17.82
N LEU A 315 3.07 -6.09 16.84
CA LEU A 315 3.65 -4.86 16.35
C LEU A 315 2.84 -4.37 15.17
N TYR A 316 2.41 -3.12 15.27
CA TYR A 316 1.66 -2.49 14.21
C TYR A 316 2.30 -1.19 13.72
N ASP A 317 2.37 -1.08 12.40
CA ASP A 317 3.05 -0.03 11.64
C ASP A 317 2.51 1.37 11.99
N HIS A 318 1.19 1.56 11.98
CA HIS A 318 0.64 2.90 12.18
C HIS A 318 0.81 3.41 13.62
N ILE A 319 0.71 2.54 14.63
CA ILE A 319 1.06 2.94 16.01
C ILE A 319 2.54 3.33 16.09
N THR A 320 3.42 2.56 15.47
CA THR A 320 4.86 2.85 15.44
C THR A 320 5.11 4.25 14.86
N TYR A 321 4.45 4.55 13.74
CA TYR A 321 4.52 5.87 13.09
C TYR A 321 3.91 7.00 13.93
N GLN A 322 2.79 6.78 14.61
CA GLN A 322 2.18 7.77 15.51
C GLN A 322 3.14 8.18 16.62
N PHE A 323 3.92 7.25 17.18
CA PHE A 323 4.94 7.56 18.19
C PHE A 323 6.12 8.34 17.61
N TYR A 324 6.62 7.95 16.44
CA TYR A 324 7.62 8.75 15.72
C TYR A 324 7.15 10.19 15.50
N MET A 325 5.92 10.38 15.01
CA MET A 325 5.36 11.72 14.79
C MET A 325 5.09 12.48 16.10
N GLY A 326 4.81 11.77 17.20
CA GLY A 326 4.68 12.38 18.53
C GLY A 326 6.00 12.95 19.06
N LEU A 327 7.13 12.32 18.74
CA LEU A 327 8.46 12.75 19.17
C LEU A 327 9.08 13.77 18.22
N HIS A 328 8.98 13.51 16.91
CA HIS A 328 9.75 14.22 15.88
C HIS A 328 8.87 15.07 14.95
N GLY A 329 7.56 14.81 14.91
CA GLY A 329 6.63 15.43 13.96
C GLY A 329 5.69 16.48 14.57
N GLY A 330 5.76 16.73 15.88
CA GLY A 330 4.90 17.69 16.57
C GLY A 330 3.45 17.21 16.79
N PHE A 331 3.18 15.92 16.61
CA PHE A 331 1.83 15.36 16.84
C PHE A 331 1.57 15.17 18.33
N SER A 332 0.29 15.17 18.72
CA SER A 332 -0.13 14.90 20.09
C SER A 332 -1.24 13.87 20.16
N PHE A 333 -1.22 13.04 21.22
CA PHE A 333 -2.33 12.15 21.53
C PHE A 333 -3.40 12.90 22.31
N VAL A 334 -4.64 12.84 21.82
CA VAL A 334 -5.81 13.51 22.41
C VAL A 334 -6.78 12.43 22.92
N PRO A 335 -6.93 12.26 24.25
CA PRO A 335 -7.91 11.34 24.78
C PRO A 335 -9.33 11.83 24.48
N VAL A 336 -10.24 10.90 24.19
CA VAL A 336 -11.67 11.17 24.01
C VAL A 336 -12.44 10.72 25.24
N ASP A 337 -13.23 11.64 25.80
CA ASP A 337 -13.80 11.45 27.13
C ASP A 337 -14.86 10.33 27.17
N GLY A 338 -14.71 9.49 28.20
CA GLY A 338 -15.60 8.34 28.40
C GLY A 338 -15.43 7.21 27.38
N VAL A 339 -14.39 7.24 26.53
CA VAL A 339 -14.05 6.12 25.63
C VAL A 339 -12.83 5.38 26.17
N ALA A 340 -13.06 4.15 26.64
CA ALA A 340 -12.01 3.17 26.80
C ALA A 340 -11.87 2.36 25.49
N HIS A 341 -10.63 2.09 25.08
CA HIS A 341 -10.26 1.37 23.85
C HIS A 341 -10.52 2.15 22.55
N SER A 342 -10.40 1.48 21.42
CA SER A 342 -10.71 1.94 20.05
C SER A 342 -12.20 1.97 19.72
N LEU A 343 -12.52 2.47 18.53
CA LEU A 343 -13.86 2.44 17.93
C LEU A 343 -14.19 1.11 17.21
N GLU A 344 -13.28 0.14 17.18
CA GLU A 344 -13.32 -1.08 16.35
C GLU A 344 -14.60 -1.93 16.47
N PHE A 345 -15.28 -1.86 17.62
CA PHE A 345 -16.50 -2.63 17.89
C PHE A 345 -17.59 -1.78 18.55
N LYS A 346 -17.49 -0.45 18.42
CA LYS A 346 -18.45 0.45 19.07
C LYS A 346 -19.73 0.57 18.23
N PRO A 347 -20.91 0.67 18.85
CA PRO A 347 -22.18 0.85 18.14
C PRO A 347 -22.27 2.24 17.48
N ALA A 348 -23.19 2.40 16.54
CA ALA A 348 -23.43 3.65 15.81
C ALA A 348 -23.62 4.86 16.74
N ALA A 349 -24.36 4.69 17.84
CA ALA A 349 -24.58 5.76 18.81
C ALA A 349 -23.26 6.30 19.42
N MET A 350 -22.32 5.41 19.71
CA MET A 350 -21.01 5.79 20.26
C MET A 350 -20.13 6.42 19.18
N VAL A 351 -20.06 5.82 17.99
CA VAL A 351 -19.29 6.38 16.87
C VAL A 351 -19.81 7.76 16.47
N GLY A 352 -21.14 7.93 16.38
CA GLY A 352 -21.77 9.20 16.08
C GLY A 352 -21.57 10.25 17.17
N ARG A 353 -21.52 9.85 18.45
CA ARG A 353 -21.13 10.75 19.55
C ARG A 353 -19.71 11.26 19.35
N VAL A 354 -18.76 10.35 19.13
CA VAL A 354 -17.35 10.70 18.93
C VAL A 354 -17.18 11.57 17.68
N HIS A 355 -17.82 11.23 16.56
CA HIS A 355 -17.81 12.03 15.34
C HIS A 355 -18.22 13.49 15.61
N ARG A 356 -19.25 13.74 16.43
CA ARG A 356 -19.65 15.11 16.80
C ARG A 356 -18.65 15.83 17.70
N GLU A 357 -17.90 15.08 18.51
CA GLU A 357 -16.90 15.62 19.45
C GLU A 357 -15.61 16.02 18.73
N ILE A 358 -15.15 15.19 17.78
CA ILE A 358 -13.82 15.37 17.13
C ILE A 358 -13.89 15.84 15.67
N ASN A 359 -15.10 15.88 15.10
CA ASN A 359 -15.51 16.32 13.76
C ASN A 359 -14.39 16.63 12.73
N PRO A 360 -14.30 15.89 11.60
CA PRO A 360 -15.05 14.69 11.19
C PRO A 360 -14.20 13.42 11.23
N LEU A 361 -14.78 12.34 11.78
CA LEU A 361 -14.30 10.97 11.52
C LEU A 361 -14.59 10.58 10.07
N ARG A 362 -13.64 9.93 9.41
CA ARG A 362 -13.74 9.49 8.01
C ARG A 362 -13.79 7.98 7.84
N TRP A 363 -13.49 7.22 8.90
CA TRP A 363 -13.48 5.76 8.90
C TRP A 363 -14.34 5.20 10.02
N ALA A 364 -15.09 4.13 9.75
CA ALA A 364 -15.92 3.47 10.76
C ALA A 364 -15.89 1.93 10.64
N ASN A 365 -16.16 1.27 11.75
CA ASN A 365 -16.27 -0.18 11.76
C ASN A 365 -17.60 -0.64 11.10
N ALA A 366 -17.54 -1.82 10.50
CA ALA A 366 -18.66 -2.55 9.91
C ALA A 366 -19.92 -2.62 10.80
N PHE A 367 -19.75 -2.89 12.09
CA PHE A 367 -20.85 -3.08 13.04
C PHE A 367 -21.64 -1.79 13.29
N ALA A 368 -20.97 -0.64 13.42
CA ALA A 368 -21.61 0.66 13.54
C ALA A 368 -22.39 1.01 12.27
N TYR A 369 -21.77 0.81 11.10
CA TYR A 369 -22.43 1.09 9.82
C TYR A 369 -23.72 0.28 9.62
N ALA A 370 -23.73 -1.00 10.00
CA ALA A 370 -24.91 -1.85 9.89
C ALA A 370 -26.10 -1.37 10.75
N GLN A 371 -25.85 -0.63 11.83
CA GLN A 371 -26.90 -0.12 12.71
C GLN A 371 -27.55 1.18 12.20
N ASP A 372 -26.79 2.02 11.50
CA ASP A 372 -27.28 3.31 10.99
C ASP A 372 -26.52 3.75 9.72
N PRO A 373 -26.76 3.09 8.56
CA PRO A 373 -26.02 3.38 7.34
C PRO A 373 -26.28 4.78 6.78
N ASN A 374 -27.43 5.39 7.10
CA ASN A 374 -27.77 6.73 6.62
C ASN A 374 -26.89 7.79 7.29
N PHE A 375 -26.67 7.68 8.60
CA PHE A 375 -25.75 8.57 9.31
C PHE A 375 -24.37 8.63 8.63
N PHE A 376 -23.75 7.48 8.31
CA PHE A 376 -22.41 7.48 7.70
C PHE A 376 -22.39 8.04 6.28
N ARG A 377 -23.46 7.81 5.49
CA ARG A 377 -23.59 8.37 4.14
C ARG A 377 -23.77 9.88 4.16
N GLU A 378 -24.52 10.41 5.13
CA GLU A 378 -24.81 11.83 5.29
C GLU A 378 -23.64 12.62 5.91
N ASN A 379 -22.76 11.95 6.67
CA ASN A 379 -21.65 12.58 7.40
C ASN A 379 -20.27 12.32 6.77
N ASP A 380 -20.23 12.18 5.44
CA ASP A 380 -18.99 12.20 4.67
C ASP A 380 -17.91 11.18 5.10
N TYR A 381 -18.33 9.97 5.50
CA TYR A 381 -17.40 8.86 5.71
C TYR A 381 -16.86 8.36 4.38
N LEU A 382 -15.57 8.02 4.35
CA LEU A 382 -14.87 7.56 3.16
C LEU A 382 -14.96 6.04 3.02
N ALA A 383 -14.86 5.31 4.13
CA ALA A 383 -14.80 3.86 4.11
C ALA A 383 -15.34 3.21 5.40
N ILE A 384 -15.56 1.90 5.30
CA ILE A 384 -15.90 0.99 6.38
C ILE A 384 -14.86 -0.12 6.45
N TYR A 385 -14.34 -0.46 7.62
CA TYR A 385 -13.35 -1.53 7.80
C TYR A 385 -13.91 -2.77 8.50
N HIS A 386 -13.21 -3.90 8.36
CA HIS A 386 -13.56 -5.22 8.89
C HIS A 386 -14.88 -5.80 8.38
N ILE A 387 -15.12 -5.68 7.08
CA ILE A 387 -16.34 -6.21 6.45
C ILE A 387 -16.38 -7.74 6.39
N ASP A 388 -15.25 -8.40 6.67
CA ASP A 388 -15.10 -9.84 6.75
C ASP A 388 -15.63 -10.42 8.08
N ARG A 389 -15.93 -9.58 9.07
CA ARG A 389 -16.41 -10.03 10.38
C ARG A 389 -17.87 -10.46 10.30
N LYS A 390 -18.20 -11.57 10.97
CA LYS A 390 -19.49 -12.31 10.95
C LYS A 390 -20.76 -11.48 11.19
N SER A 391 -20.66 -10.23 11.60
CA SER A 391 -21.76 -9.32 11.88
C SER A 391 -22.06 -8.32 10.75
N PHE A 392 -21.26 -8.28 9.69
CA PHE A 392 -21.49 -7.36 8.58
C PHE A 392 -22.42 -7.96 7.53
N PRO A 393 -23.39 -7.18 7.00
CA PRO A 393 -24.22 -7.65 5.88
C PRO A 393 -23.30 -8.04 4.72
N GLN A 394 -23.38 -9.29 4.28
CA GLN A 394 -22.77 -9.66 3.01
C GLN A 394 -23.48 -8.83 1.93
N PHE A 395 -22.77 -7.86 1.36
CA PHE A 395 -23.27 -7.15 0.20
C PHE A 395 -23.46 -8.20 -0.90
N ALA A 396 -24.69 -8.33 -1.40
CA ALA A 396 -24.91 -9.08 -2.63
C ALA A 396 -24.09 -8.39 -3.72
N LEU A 397 -23.03 -9.05 -4.18
CA LEU A 397 -22.21 -8.58 -5.28
C LEU A 397 -23.11 -8.55 -6.52
N ALA A 398 -23.33 -7.36 -7.06
CA ALA A 398 -24.09 -7.15 -8.29
C ALA A 398 -23.24 -7.51 -9.51
#